data_AF-A0A7C5HEX0-F1
#
_entry.id   AF-A0A7C5HEX0-F1
#
_cell.length_a   1.000
_cell.length_b   1.000
_cell.length_c   1.000
_cell.angle_alpha   90.00
_cell.angle_beta   90.00
_cell.angle_gamma   90.00
#
_symmetry.space_group_name_H-M   'P 1'
#
loop_
_entity.id
_entity.type
_entity.pdbx_description
1 polymer ?
#
loop_
_entity_poly.entity_id
_entity_poly.type
_entity_poly.pdbx_seq_one_letter_code
_entity_poly.pdbx_strand_id
1 'polypeptide(L)'
;MNTIIMLFSLPIGIFLLLREKKAMQAYRKIFDDFFEKVKADTTLSKKEKLDLLEEMLYQNGYQITEKDDHHVRGEKKIFSIGWLFAGLGTLYIGLIVYVLYYLYFQKPYVIEFHID
;
A
#
# COMPACT_ATOMS: atom_id res chain seq x y z
N MET A 1 -32.99 10.44 2.27
CA MET A 1 -32.10 9.47 1.59
C MET A 1 -30.64 9.63 2.06
N ASN A 2 -30.03 10.82 1.97
CA ASN A 2 -28.64 11.04 2.42
C ASN A 2 -28.36 10.72 3.89
N THR A 3 -29.28 11.01 4.82
CA THR A 3 -29.07 10.75 6.26
C THR A 3 -28.96 9.27 6.60
N ILE A 4 -29.73 8.42 5.91
CA ILE A 4 -29.69 6.96 6.08
C ILE A 4 -28.35 6.43 5.57
N ILE A 5 -27.89 6.91 4.41
CA ILE A 5 -26.59 6.54 3.84
C ILE A 5 -25.45 6.93 4.79
N MET A 6 -25.49 8.14 5.37
CA MET A 6 -24.49 8.59 6.33
C MET A 6 -24.46 7.73 7.59
N LEU A 7 -25.62 7.37 8.13
CA LEU A 7 -25.73 6.55 9.34
C LEU A 7 -25.06 5.18 9.19
N PHE A 8 -25.17 4.55 8.01
CA PHE A 8 -24.53 3.26 7.74
C PHE A 8 -23.10 3.38 7.20
N SER A 9 -22.72 4.52 6.59
CA SER A 9 -21.38 4.69 6.03
C SER A 9 -20.26 4.67 7.08
N LEU A 10 -20.52 5.16 8.31
CA LEU A 10 -19.55 5.14 9.39
C LEU A 10 -19.21 3.71 9.88
N PRO A 11 -20.18 2.86 10.27
CA PRO A 11 -19.86 1.48 10.66
C PRO A 11 -19.28 0.66 9.51
N ILE A 12 -19.71 0.89 8.26
CA ILE A 12 -19.11 0.28 7.07
C ILE A 12 -17.65 0.72 6.92
N GLY A 13 -17.36 2.01 7.06
CA GLY A 13 -16.01 2.56 6.98
C GLY A 13 -15.08 1.96 8.05
N ILE A 14 -15.55 1.88 9.30
CA ILE A 14 -14.79 1.25 10.41
C ILE A 14 -14.51 -0.22 10.09
N PHE A 15 -15.50 -0.97 9.61
CA PHE A 15 -15.32 -2.36 9.22
C PHE A 15 -14.28 -2.51 8.09
N LEU A 16 -14.35 -1.66 7.07
CA LEU A 16 -13.39 -1.63 5.97
C LEU A 16 -11.98 -1.29 6.45
N LEU A 17 -11.81 -0.34 7.38
CA LEU A 17 -10.51 0.00 7.96
C LEU A 17 -9.85 -1.20 8.64
N LEU A 18 -10.63 -1.99 9.39
CA LEU A 18 -10.12 -3.21 10.02
C LEU A 18 -9.69 -4.26 8.99
N ARG A 19 -10.45 -4.39 7.89
CA ARG A 19 -10.09 -5.30 6.79
C ARG A 19 -8.86 -4.82 6.03
N GLU A 20 -8.75 -3.54 5.72
CA GLU A 20 -7.60 -2.95 5.05
C GLU A 20 -6.32 -3.15 5.85
N LYS A 21 -6.38 -2.95 7.17
CA LYS A 21 -5.24 -3.21 8.07
C LYS A 21 -4.77 -4.67 7.99
N LYS A 22 -5.71 -5.62 7.99
CA LYS A 22 -5.39 -7.06 7.84
C LYS A 22 -4.84 -7.39 6.44
N ALA A 23 -5.44 -6.82 5.40
CA ALA A 23 -4.98 -7.01 4.03
C ALA A 23 -3.56 -6.48 3.84
N MET A 24 -3.24 -5.31 4.39
CA MET A 24 -1.91 -4.72 4.32
C MET A 24 -0.84 -5.60 4.98
N GLN A 25 -1.17 -6.23 6.11
CA GLN A 25 -0.28 -7.21 6.74
C GLN A 25 -0.08 -8.46 5.87
N ALA A 26 -1.14 -8.95 5.22
CA ALA A 26 -1.04 -10.09 4.32
C ALA A 26 -0.21 -9.76 3.07
N TYR A 27 -0.41 -8.58 2.47
CA TYR A 27 0.40 -8.10 1.35
C TYR A 27 1.88 -8.00 1.72
N ARG A 28 2.19 -7.46 2.90
CA ARG A 28 3.57 -7.39 3.38
C ARG A 28 4.22 -8.77 3.45
N LYS A 29 3.51 -9.77 3.99
CA LYS A 29 4.00 -11.15 4.01
C LYS A 29 4.28 -11.71 2.61
N ILE A 30 3.45 -11.40 1.62
CA ILE A 30 3.69 -11.83 0.23
C ILE A 30 4.99 -11.23 -0.32
N PHE A 31 5.26 -9.95 -0.04
CA PHE A 31 6.51 -9.30 -0.41
C PHE A 31 7.72 -9.91 0.32
N ASP A 32 7.60 -10.14 1.63
CA ASP A 32 8.67 -10.77 2.42
C ASP A 32 8.96 -12.20 1.93
N ASP A 33 7.93 -13.01 1.69
CA ASP A 33 8.05 -14.38 1.18
C ASP A 33 8.64 -14.42 -0.24
N PHE A 34 8.27 -13.46 -1.10
CA PHE A 34 8.83 -13.36 -2.45
C PHE A 34 10.31 -12.99 -2.40
N PHE A 35 10.66 -12.00 -1.57
CA PHE A 35 12.05 -11.60 -1.37
C PHE A 35 12.91 -12.74 -0.83
N GLU A 36 12.43 -13.49 0.17
CA GLU A 36 13.10 -14.68 0.70
C GLU A 36 13.36 -15.72 -0.40
N LYS A 37 12.38 -15.99 -1.27
CA LYS A 37 12.52 -16.92 -2.40
C LYS A 37 13.56 -16.45 -3.41
N VAL A 38 13.51 -15.17 -3.81
CA VAL A 38 14.47 -14.58 -4.76
C VAL A 38 15.89 -14.57 -4.16
N LYS A 39 16.01 -14.29 -2.86
CA LYS A 39 17.29 -14.31 -2.15
C LYS A 39 17.89 -15.72 -2.12
N ALA A 40 17.07 -16.73 -1.79
CA ALA A 40 17.48 -18.12 -1.68
C ALA A 40 17.81 -18.79 -3.02
N ASP A 41 17.33 -18.25 -4.14
CA ASP A 41 17.63 -18.79 -5.46
C ASP A 41 19.11 -18.61 -5.81
N THR A 42 19.83 -19.71 -6.02
CA THR A 42 21.27 -19.70 -6.35
C THR A 42 21.53 -19.69 -7.85
N THR A 43 20.50 -19.88 -8.68
CA THR A 43 20.61 -19.93 -10.13
C THR A 43 20.62 -18.55 -10.77
N LEU A 44 20.00 -17.57 -10.10
CA LEU A 44 19.87 -16.20 -10.58
C LEU A 44 21.09 -15.35 -10.20
N SER A 45 21.57 -14.56 -11.17
CA SER A 45 22.55 -13.51 -10.93
C SER A 45 21.94 -12.38 -10.08
N LYS A 46 22.79 -11.58 -9.41
CA LYS A 46 22.33 -10.44 -8.59
C LYS A 46 21.44 -9.48 -9.38
N LYS A 47 21.80 -9.23 -10.64
CA LYS A 47 21.04 -8.34 -11.52
C LYS A 47 19.64 -8.89 -11.82
N GLU A 48 19.53 -10.17 -12.15
CA GLU A 48 18.23 -10.82 -12.41
C GLU A 48 17.34 -10.82 -11.17
N LYS A 49 17.91 -10.98 -9.97
CA LYS A 49 17.17 -10.86 -8.73
C LYS A 49 16.59 -9.47 -8.51
N LEU A 50 17.38 -8.42 -8.76
CA LEU A 50 16.91 -7.04 -8.65
C LEU A 50 15.83 -6.73 -9.70
N ASP A 51 16.02 -7.19 -10.93
CA ASP A 51 15.04 -6.99 -12.01
C ASP A 51 13.70 -7.70 -11.69
N LEU A 52 13.72 -8.90 -11.08
CA LEU A 52 12.51 -9.58 -10.60
C LEU A 52 11.80 -8.85 -9.46
N LEU A 53 12.55 -8.31 -8.51
CA LEU A 53 11.99 -7.51 -7.40
C LEU A 53 11.40 -6.19 -7.90
N GLU A 54 12.05 -5.55 -8.86
CA GLU A 54 11.52 -4.37 -9.53
C GLU A 54 10.23 -4.69 -10.28
N GLU A 55 10.21 -5.76 -11.07
CA GLU A 55 9.01 -6.17 -11.80
C GLU A 55 7.85 -6.45 -10.85
N MET A 56 8.11 -7.12 -9.72
CA MET A 56 7.10 -7.35 -8.69
C MET A 56 6.52 -6.04 -8.15
N LEU A 57 7.37 -5.06 -7.84
CA LEU A 57 6.93 -3.74 -7.37
C LEU A 57 6.10 -3.01 -8.44
N TYR A 58 6.55 -3.04 -9.69
CA TYR A 58 5.84 -2.45 -10.82
C TYR A 58 4.47 -3.08 -11.05
N GLN A 59 4.38 -4.41 -11.07
CA GLN A 59 3.11 -5.15 -11.20
C GLN A 59 2.11 -4.84 -10.07
N ASN A 60 2.62 -4.50 -8.88
CA ASN A 60 1.79 -4.10 -7.74
C ASN A 60 1.49 -2.59 -7.70
N GLY A 61 1.88 -1.83 -8.73
CA GLY A 61 1.62 -0.41 -8.87
C GLY A 61 2.41 0.47 -7.91
N TYR A 62 3.61 0.03 -7.52
CA TYR A 62 4.60 0.88 -6.87
C TYR A 62 5.38 1.67 -7.93
N GLN A 63 5.70 2.91 -7.61
CA GLN A 63 6.61 3.72 -8.40
C GLN A 63 8.02 3.46 -7.89
N ILE A 64 8.93 3.04 -8.76
CA ILE A 64 10.33 2.86 -8.40
C ILE A 64 10.96 4.23 -8.22
N THR A 65 11.43 4.53 -7.01
CA THR A 65 12.07 5.82 -6.69
C THR A 65 13.58 5.72 -6.66
N GLU A 66 14.10 4.53 -6.37
CA GLU A 66 15.53 4.29 -6.26
C GLU A 66 15.85 2.86 -6.72
N LYS A 67 16.90 2.74 -7.53
CA LYS A 67 17.47 1.46 -7.97
C LYS A 67 18.98 1.63 -8.03
N ASP A 68 19.69 0.75 -7.36
CA ASP A 68 21.15 0.63 -7.41
C ASP A 68 21.53 -0.84 -7.64
N ASP A 69 22.82 -1.14 -7.70
CA ASP A 69 23.34 -2.50 -7.88
C ASP A 69 23.05 -3.43 -6.68
N HIS A 70 22.57 -2.89 -5.56
CA HIS A 70 22.35 -3.62 -4.31
C HIS A 70 20.95 -3.43 -3.70
N HIS A 71 20.18 -2.43 -4.12
CA HIS A 71 18.83 -2.21 -3.59
C HIS A 71 17.84 -1.71 -4.62
N VAL A 72 16.57 -2.04 -4.37
CA VAL A 72 15.41 -1.52 -5.13
C VAL A 72 14.41 -0.97 -4.13
N ARG A 73 13.96 0.27 -4.36
CA ARG A 73 12.97 0.97 -3.53
C ARG A 73 11.75 1.38 -4.36
N GLY A 74 10.59 0.92 -3.91
CA GLY A 74 9.30 1.25 -4.49
C GLY A 74 8.43 2.04 -3.51
N GLU A 75 7.75 3.06 -4.00
CA GLU A 75 6.82 3.89 -3.22
C GLU A 75 5.40 3.85 -3.79
N LYS A 76 4.39 3.78 -2.90
CA LYS A 76 2.98 3.81 -3.29
C LYS A 76 2.15 4.56 -2.26
N LYS A 77 1.38 5.56 -2.72
CA LYS A 77 0.34 6.17 -1.88
C LYS A 77 -0.86 5.23 -1.80
N ILE A 78 -1.18 4.77 -0.58
CA ILE A 78 -2.28 3.85 -0.37
C ILE A 78 -3.55 4.63 -0.07
N PHE A 79 -4.49 4.59 -0.99
CA PHE A 79 -5.81 5.15 -0.76
C PHE A 79 -6.64 4.19 0.09
N SER A 80 -7.06 4.62 1.27
CA SER A 80 -7.97 3.87 2.14
C SER A 80 -9.42 4.18 1.79
N ILE A 81 -10.16 3.15 1.37
CA ILE A 81 -11.60 3.22 1.16
C ILE A 81 -12.31 3.30 2.51
N GLY A 82 -11.78 2.63 3.53
CA GLY A 82 -12.30 2.72 4.90
C GLY A 82 -12.34 4.15 5.44
N TRP A 83 -11.26 4.91 5.26
CA TRP A 83 -11.21 6.32 5.66
C TRP A 83 -12.16 7.20 4.83
N LEU A 84 -12.34 6.90 3.54
CA LEU A 84 -13.33 7.60 2.71
C LEU A 84 -14.75 7.40 3.23
N PHE A 85 -15.15 6.18 3.56
CA PHE A 85 -16.48 5.88 4.11
C PHE A 85 -16.68 6.44 5.52
N ALA A 86 -15.65 6.39 6.37
CA ALA A 86 -15.68 7.03 7.68
C ALA A 86 -15.83 8.57 7.56
N GLY A 87 -15.16 9.18 6.58
CA GLY A 87 -15.29 10.60 6.27
C GLY A 87 -16.68 10.99 5.74
N LEU A 88 -17.30 10.13 4.93
CA LEU A 88 -18.68 10.31 4.48
C LEU A 88 -19.69 10.25 5.65
N GLY A 89 -19.47 9.37 6.61
CA GLY A 89 -20.31 9.23 7.81
C GLY A 89 -20.25 10.41 8.78
N THR A 90 -19.24 11.27 8.64
CA THR A 90 -19.03 12.49 9.46
C THR A 90 -19.42 13.76 8.71
N LEU A 91 -20.58 13.71 8.03
CA LEU A 91 -21.24 14.86 7.40
C LEU A 91 -20.42 15.55 6.29
N TYR A 92 -19.75 14.79 5.43
CA TYR A 92 -18.88 15.27 4.32
C TYR A 92 -17.64 16.07 4.73
N ILE A 93 -17.62 16.73 5.89
CA ILE A 93 -16.46 17.44 6.41
C ILE A 93 -15.29 16.47 6.59
N GLY A 94 -15.53 15.30 7.17
CA GLY A 94 -14.50 14.27 7.32
C GLY A 94 -13.94 13.78 5.98
N LEU A 95 -14.78 13.73 4.93
CA LEU A 95 -14.32 13.39 3.58
C LEU A 95 -13.37 14.47 3.02
N ILE A 96 -13.73 15.75 3.14
CA ILE A 96 -12.88 16.86 2.68
C ILE A 96 -11.54 16.82 3.42
N VAL A 97 -11.57 16.65 4.75
CA VAL A 97 -10.36 16.55 5.57
C VAL A 97 -9.50 15.36 5.13
N TYR A 98 -10.10 14.20 4.88
CA TYR A 98 -9.38 13.01 4.43
C TYR A 98 -8.75 13.20 3.05
N VAL A 99 -9.46 13.80 2.08
CA VAL A 99 -8.91 14.07 0.74
C VAL A 99 -7.73 15.05 0.83
N LEU A 100 -7.86 16.13 1.61
CA LEU A 100 -6.75 17.06 1.83
C LEU A 100 -5.55 16.37 2.50
N TYR A 101 -5.81 15.53 3.50
CA TYR A 101 -4.78 14.71 4.14
C TYR A 101 -4.07 13.79 3.13
N TYR A 102 -4.82 13.06 2.30
CA TYR A 102 -4.29 12.15 1.28
C TYR A 102 -3.40 12.89 0.26
N LEU A 103 -3.82 14.07 -0.19
CA LEU A 103 -3.09 14.83 -1.20
C LEU A 103 -1.80 15.44 -0.66
N TYR A 104 -1.87 16.12 0.50
CA TYR A 104 -0.79 16.97 0.99
C TYR A 104 0.08 16.34 2.09
N PHE A 105 -0.49 15.50 2.95
CA PHE A 105 0.18 15.05 4.17
C PHE A 105 0.51 13.56 4.19
N GLN A 106 -0.26 12.74 3.46
CA GLN A 106 -0.07 11.30 3.48
C GLN A 106 1.25 10.92 2.80
N LYS A 107 2.17 10.42 3.63
CA LYS A 107 3.44 9.86 3.18
C LYS A 107 3.19 8.57 2.38
N PRO A 108 3.91 8.35 1.27
CA PRO A 108 3.81 7.11 0.53
C PRO A 108 4.31 5.94 1.39
N TYR A 109 3.73 4.77 1.17
CA TYR A 109 4.22 3.52 1.73
C TYR A 109 5.44 3.08 0.92
N VAL A 110 6.55 2.79 1.61
CA VAL A 110 7.83 2.45 1.00
C VAL A 110 8.10 0.97 1.23
N ILE A 111 8.47 0.25 0.17
CA ILE A 111 9.06 -1.08 0.23
C ILE A 111 10.48 -0.98 -0.30
N GLU A 112 11.40 -1.56 0.43
CA GLU A 112 12.83 -1.52 0.11
C GLU A 112 13.40 -2.93 0.26
N PHE A 113 14.10 -3.38 -0.77
CA PHE A 113 14.77 -4.68 -0.81
C PHE A 113 16.27 -4.46 -0.97
N HIS A 114 17.06 -5.16 -0.16
CA HIS A 114 18.52 -5.12 -0.18
C HIS A 114 19.09 -6.51 -0.49
N ILE A 115 19.95 -6.62 -1.49
CA ILE A 115 20.63 -7.86 -1.86
C ILE A 115 22.14 -7.72 -1.57
N ASP A 116 22.57 -8.34 -0.48
CA ASP A 116 23.99 -8.51 -0.13
C ASP A 116 24.72 -9.51 -1.04
#